data_AF-A0A9X0YWT8-F1
#
_entry.id   AF-A0A9X0YWT8-F1
#
_cell.length_a   1.000
_cell.length_b   1.000
_cell.length_c   1.000
_cell.angle_alpha   90.00
_cell.angle_beta   90.00
_cell.angle_gamma   90.00
#
_symmetry.space_group_name_H-M   'P 1'
#
loop_
_entity.id
_entity.type
_entity.pdbx_description
1 polymer ?
#
loop_
_entity_poly.entity_id
_entity_poly.type
_entity_poly.pdbx_seq_one_letter_code
_entity_poly.pdbx_strand_id
1 'polypeptide(L)'
;MSSQSLKKAIFYTQRIMEAKCNVAEIENNIVTHIHAHDMEVVKKFSDLGYYNPMRTGLNELIKYLMNTDQNIDAVAFYSFDYLGRDKMRLQYVMPRIKKYVPQVMLIENQNSLYPESKLKLQFNTDIWKKII
;
A
#
# COMPACT_ATOMS: atom_id res chain seq x y z
N MET A 1 18.39 27.85 -9.07
CA MET A 1 17.41 26.76 -9.24
C MET A 1 17.53 25.89 -8.00
N SER A 2 16.53 25.90 -7.11
CA SER A 2 16.55 25.02 -5.93
C SER A 2 16.37 23.58 -6.39
N SER A 3 17.32 22.70 -6.06
CA SER A 3 17.15 21.26 -6.16
C SER A 3 16.00 20.84 -5.24
N GLN A 4 14.78 20.73 -5.77
CA GLN A 4 13.68 20.14 -5.04
C GLN A 4 14.03 18.67 -4.83
N SER A 5 14.34 18.30 -3.60
CA SER A 5 14.51 16.88 -3.23
C SER A 5 13.21 16.16 -3.51
N LEU A 6 13.27 15.01 -4.18
CA LEU A 6 12.13 14.12 -4.32
C LEU A 6 11.57 13.78 -2.94
N LYS A 7 10.24 13.69 -2.86
CA LYS A 7 9.55 13.23 -1.64
C LYS A 7 9.86 11.75 -1.42
N LYS A 8 9.97 11.31 -0.18
CA LYS A 8 10.28 9.92 0.17
C LYS A 8 9.01 9.17 0.52
N ALA A 9 8.78 8.06 -0.16
CA ALA A 9 7.66 7.17 0.08
C ALA A 9 8.13 5.79 0.55
N ILE A 10 7.35 5.17 1.42
CA ILE A 10 7.44 3.73 1.71
C ILE A 10 6.29 3.04 0.99
N PHE A 11 6.56 1.88 0.41
CA PHE A 11 5.54 1.04 -0.19
C PHE A 11 5.30 -0.21 0.64
N TYR A 12 4.06 -0.43 1.05
CA TYR A 12 3.62 -1.66 1.69
C TYR A 12 2.68 -2.43 0.77
N THR A 13 2.89 -3.74 0.66
CA THR A 13 2.02 -4.62 -0.14
C THR A 13 1.62 -5.89 0.60
N GLN A 14 0.37 -6.31 0.43
CA GLN A 14 -0.09 -7.56 0.96
C GLN A 14 -0.37 -8.57 -0.15
N ARG A 15 0.60 -9.45 -0.40
CA ARG A 15 0.61 -10.37 -1.53
C ARG A 15 -0.35 -11.54 -1.32
N ILE A 16 -0.99 -11.98 -2.39
CA ILE A 16 -1.76 -13.23 -2.41
C ILE A 16 -0.86 -14.36 -2.93
N MET A 17 -0.82 -15.50 -2.24
CA MET A 17 -0.15 -16.70 -2.74
C MET A 17 -0.99 -17.49 -3.77
N GLU A 18 -2.32 -17.31 -3.75
CA GLU A 18 -3.28 -18.23 -4.39
C GLU A 18 -3.66 -17.85 -5.83
N ALA A 19 -3.20 -16.71 -6.34
CA ALA A 19 -3.51 -16.25 -7.69
C ALA A 19 -2.30 -16.37 -8.62
N LYS A 20 -2.52 -16.73 -9.89
CA LYS A 20 -1.56 -16.57 -11.00
C LYS A 20 -1.33 -15.09 -11.35
N CYS A 21 -1.18 -14.26 -10.33
CA CYS A 21 -1.04 -12.82 -10.45
C CYS A 21 0.44 -12.50 -10.54
N ASN A 22 0.84 -11.71 -11.55
CA ASN A 22 2.21 -11.22 -11.67
C ASN A 22 2.45 -10.09 -10.67
N VAL A 23 2.61 -10.45 -9.38
CA VAL A 23 2.77 -9.51 -8.27
C VAL A 23 3.91 -8.53 -8.53
N ALA A 24 5.03 -9.00 -9.09
CA ALA A 24 6.18 -8.17 -9.39
C ALA A 24 5.86 -7.06 -10.41
N GLU A 25 5.11 -7.38 -11.46
CA GLU A 25 4.68 -6.42 -12.47
C GLU A 25 3.75 -5.36 -11.88
N ILE A 26 2.79 -5.76 -11.04
CA ILE A 26 1.89 -4.82 -10.38
C ILE A 26 2.65 -3.89 -9.44
N GLU A 27 3.53 -4.44 -8.60
CA GLU A 27 4.37 -3.63 -7.70
C GLU A 27 5.24 -2.65 -8.48
N ASN A 28 5.78 -3.06 -9.63
CA ASN A 28 6.56 -2.17 -10.50
C ASN A 28 5.70 -1.05 -11.08
N ASN A 29 4.51 -1.36 -11.60
CA ASN A 29 3.59 -0.35 -12.12
C ASN A 29 3.19 0.68 -11.05
N ILE A 30 2.94 0.23 -9.82
CA ILE A 30 2.66 1.12 -8.69
C ILE A 30 3.86 2.02 -8.39
N VAL A 31 5.07 1.46 -8.33
CA VAL A 31 6.29 2.24 -8.06
C VAL A 31 6.53 3.27 -9.17
N THR A 32 6.38 2.88 -10.44
CA THR A 32 6.47 3.80 -11.58
C THR A 32 5.45 4.93 -11.46
N HIS A 33 4.22 4.64 -11.04
CA HIS A 33 3.20 5.65 -10.83
C HIS A 33 3.55 6.60 -9.68
N ILE A 34 4.08 6.09 -8.56
CA ILE A 34 4.56 6.92 -7.44
C ILE A 34 5.71 7.84 -7.91
N HIS A 35 6.66 7.30 -8.69
CA HIS A 35 7.77 8.07 -9.24
C HIS A 35 7.32 9.18 -10.19
N ALA A 36 6.27 8.95 -10.97
CA ALA A 36 5.66 9.96 -11.83
C ALA A 36 4.99 11.12 -11.06
N HIS A 37 4.83 11.00 -9.73
CA HIS A 37 4.29 12.02 -8.84
C HIS A 37 5.36 12.59 -7.89
N ASP A 38 6.61 12.69 -8.36
CA ASP A 38 7.75 13.30 -7.64
C ASP A 38 8.06 12.65 -6.28
N MET A 39 7.78 11.35 -6.16
CA MET A 39 8.07 10.55 -4.97
C MET A 39 9.01 9.39 -5.29
N GLU A 40 10.05 9.22 -4.49
CA GLU A 40 10.95 8.08 -4.55
C GLU A 40 10.52 7.02 -3.53
N VAL A 41 10.36 5.77 -3.97
CA VAL A 41 10.11 4.65 -3.04
C VAL A 41 11.42 4.20 -2.41
N VAL A 42 11.70 4.67 -1.20
CA VAL A 42 12.97 4.39 -0.49
C VAL A 42 12.98 3.04 0.21
N LYS A 43 11.81 2.44 0.45
CA LYS A 43 11.70 1.12 1.08
C LYS A 43 10.39 0.42 0.73
N LYS A 44 10.47 -0.91 0.61
CA LYS A 44 9.31 -1.80 0.40
C LYS A 44 9.15 -2.75 1.57
N PHE A 45 7.92 -2.95 2.02
CA PHE A 45 7.53 -3.96 3.00
C PHE A 45 6.42 -4.81 2.42
N SER A 46 6.38 -6.10 2.78
CA SER A 46 5.32 -6.96 2.30
C SER A 46 4.90 -8.02 3.31
N ASP A 47 3.62 -8.37 3.27
CA ASP A 47 3.09 -9.56 3.95
C ASP A 47 2.60 -10.58 2.91
N LEU A 48 2.80 -11.87 3.20
CA LEU A 48 2.30 -12.98 2.39
C LEU A 48 0.99 -13.52 2.98
N GLY A 49 -0.04 -13.60 2.15
CA GLY A 49 -1.34 -14.21 2.48
C GLY A 49 -2.27 -13.33 3.30
N TYR A 50 -3.58 -13.49 3.09
CA TYR A 50 -4.61 -12.78 3.86
C TYR A 50 -4.70 -13.23 5.30
N TYR A 51 -4.50 -14.53 5.53
CA TYR A 51 -4.77 -15.16 6.80
C TYR A 51 -3.61 -15.04 7.79
N ASN A 52 -2.46 -14.46 7.42
CA ASN A 52 -1.36 -14.25 8.34
C ASN A 52 -1.73 -13.16 9.36
N PRO A 53 -2.06 -13.52 10.62
CA PRO A 53 -2.53 -12.56 11.61
C PRO A 53 -1.38 -11.70 12.15
N MET A 54 -0.13 -12.17 12.03
CA MET A 54 1.05 -11.51 12.58
C MET A 54 1.44 -10.27 11.80
N ARG A 55 1.20 -10.22 10.48
CA ARG A 55 1.52 -9.07 9.61
C ARG A 55 2.92 -8.51 9.87
N THR A 56 3.92 -9.39 9.79
CA THR A 56 5.31 -9.06 10.10
C THR A 56 5.83 -7.90 9.26
N GLY A 57 5.44 -7.81 7.99
CA GLY A 57 5.81 -6.70 7.11
C GLY A 57 5.24 -5.37 7.59
N LEU A 58 3.97 -5.33 8.01
CA LEU A 58 3.34 -4.13 8.55
C LEU A 58 3.97 -3.68 9.88
N ASN A 59 4.29 -4.63 10.75
CA ASN A 59 4.93 -4.32 12.03
C ASN A 59 6.35 -3.78 11.83
N GLU A 60 7.12 -4.36 10.90
CA GLU A 60 8.45 -3.86 10.53
C GLU A 60 8.39 -2.48 9.86
N LEU A 61 7.35 -2.18 9.08
CA LEU A 61 7.11 -0.83 8.57
C LEU A 61 6.95 0.18 9.71
N ILE A 62 6.09 -0.13 10.69
CA ILE A 62 5.86 0.77 11.84
C ILE A 62 7.15 0.94 12.64
N LYS A 63 7.87 -0.16 12.90
CA LYS A 63 9.17 -0.13 13.59
C LYS A 63 10.19 0.71 12.82
N TYR A 64 10.23 0.62 11.50
CA TYR A 64 11.09 1.46 10.67
C TYR A 64 10.75 2.94 10.83
N LEU A 65 9.47 3.31 10.71
CA LEU A 65 9.01 4.70 10.90
C LEU A 65 9.37 5.25 12.28
N MET A 66 9.35 4.42 13.32
CA MET A 66 9.70 4.82 14.68
C MET A 66 11.19 5.09 14.89
N ASN A 67 12.06 4.49 14.09
CA ASN A 67 13.51 4.45 14.34
C ASN A 67 14.34 5.07 13.20
N THR A 68 13.72 5.60 12.15
CA THR A 68 14.41 6.21 11.03
C THR A 68 14.65 7.70 11.28
N ASP A 69 15.87 8.18 11.02
CA ASP A 69 16.18 9.61 10.97
C ASP A 69 15.79 10.24 9.62
N GLN A 70 15.37 9.41 8.65
CA GLN A 70 14.89 9.90 7.35
C GLN A 70 13.49 10.48 7.49
N ASN A 71 13.27 11.69 6.98
CA ASN A 71 11.92 12.23 6.78
C ASN A 71 11.20 11.41 5.69
N ILE A 72 10.07 10.79 6.05
CA ILE A 72 9.23 10.02 5.14
C ILE A 72 7.95 10.82 4.90
N ASP A 73 7.72 11.21 3.65
CA ASP A 73 6.58 12.05 3.26
C ASP A 73 5.30 11.24 3.06
N ALA A 74 5.42 9.99 2.64
CA ALA A 74 4.24 9.15 2.39
C ALA A 74 4.43 7.66 2.69
N VAL A 75 3.32 6.99 2.98
CA VAL A 75 3.22 5.53 2.91
C VAL A 75 2.13 5.13 1.94
N ALA A 76 2.47 4.35 0.92
CA ALA A 76 1.53 3.75 -0.02
C ALA A 76 1.20 2.32 0.42
N PHE A 77 -0.08 2.05 0.66
CA PHE A 77 -0.60 0.72 0.95
C PHE A 77 -1.26 0.15 -0.28
N TYR A 78 -0.75 -0.97 -0.77
CA TYR A 78 -1.43 -1.79 -1.75
C TYR A 78 -1.94 -3.07 -1.10
N SER A 79 -3.26 -3.18 -0.99
CA SER A 79 -3.91 -4.40 -0.54
C SER A 79 -4.68 -5.01 -1.70
N PHE A 80 -4.58 -6.32 -1.79
CA PHE A 80 -5.34 -7.11 -2.73
C PHE A 80 -6.75 -7.46 -2.17
N ASP A 81 -7.06 -7.17 -0.89
CA ASP A 81 -8.30 -7.57 -0.18
C ASP A 81 -9.49 -6.67 -0.56
N TYR A 82 -10.15 -7.02 -1.65
CA TYR A 82 -11.37 -6.33 -2.07
C TYR A 82 -12.54 -6.51 -1.06
N LEU A 83 -12.48 -7.50 -0.16
CA LEU A 83 -13.50 -7.74 0.88
C LEU A 83 -13.46 -6.72 2.04
N GLY A 84 -12.50 -5.78 2.03
CA GLY A 84 -12.46 -4.67 2.98
C GLY A 84 -12.02 -5.02 4.40
N ARG A 85 -11.56 -6.25 4.67
CA ARG A 85 -10.99 -6.62 5.98
C ARG A 85 -9.68 -5.89 6.22
N ASP A 86 -8.89 -5.70 5.16
CA ASP A 86 -7.69 -4.87 5.25
C ASP A 86 -8.02 -3.39 5.46
N LYS A 87 -9.14 -2.88 4.94
CA LYS A 87 -9.57 -1.49 5.23
C LYS A 87 -9.88 -1.32 6.72
N MET A 88 -10.59 -2.26 7.33
CA MET A 88 -10.82 -2.25 8.79
C MET A 88 -9.50 -2.33 9.57
N ARG A 89 -8.58 -3.22 9.18
CA ARG A 89 -7.28 -3.33 9.86
C ARG A 89 -6.45 -2.06 9.71
N LEU A 90 -6.45 -1.46 8.51
CA LEU A 90 -5.82 -0.18 8.25
C LEU A 90 -6.37 0.91 9.16
N GLN A 91 -7.66 0.94 9.47
CA GLN A 91 -8.21 1.91 10.44
C GLN A 91 -7.56 1.82 11.83
N TYR A 92 -7.14 0.63 12.27
CA TYR A 92 -6.46 0.47 13.56
C TYR A 92 -4.99 0.89 13.53
N VAL A 93 -4.28 0.68 12.41
CA VAL A 93 -2.86 1.03 12.30
C VAL A 93 -2.62 2.45 11.77
N MET A 94 -3.58 3.01 11.02
CA MET A 94 -3.50 4.34 10.40
C MET A 94 -3.15 5.43 11.40
N PRO A 95 -3.73 5.50 12.62
CA PRO A 95 -3.35 6.53 13.59
C PRO A 95 -1.90 6.42 14.05
N ARG A 96 -1.31 5.22 14.04
CA ARG A 96 0.10 5.02 14.39
C ARG A 96 1.01 5.48 13.26
N ILE A 97 0.66 5.15 12.02
CA ILE A 97 1.42 5.56 10.83
C ILE A 97 1.40 7.09 10.68
N LYS A 98 0.22 7.72 10.81
CA LYS A 98 0.04 9.18 10.70
C LYS A 98 0.78 10.00 11.75
N LYS A 99 1.34 9.37 12.80
CA LYS A 99 2.26 10.05 13.73
C LYS A 99 3.63 10.33 13.12
N TYR A 100 4.04 9.55 12.11
CA TYR A 100 5.38 9.57 11.53
C TYR A 100 5.40 10.07 10.10
N VAL A 101 4.27 10.00 9.39
CA VAL A 101 4.17 10.43 7.99
C VAL A 101 2.97 11.35 7.80
N PRO A 102 3.09 12.42 6.99
CA PRO A 102 1.99 13.34 6.74
C PRO A 102 0.95 12.75 5.78
N GLN A 103 1.35 11.86 4.86
CA GLN A 103 0.46 11.32 3.83
C GLN A 103 0.37 9.78 3.88
N VAL A 104 -0.84 9.26 3.72
CA VAL A 104 -1.07 7.83 3.50
C VAL A 104 -1.91 7.63 2.25
N MET A 105 -1.40 6.86 1.30
CA MET A 105 -2.06 6.51 0.05
C MET A 105 -2.60 5.10 0.13
N LEU A 106 -3.87 4.90 -0.24
CA LEU A 106 -4.48 3.57 -0.35
C LEU A 106 -4.66 3.26 -1.83
N ILE A 107 -4.04 2.18 -2.27
CA ILE A 107 -4.08 1.68 -3.64
C ILE A 107 -4.97 0.44 -3.61
N GLU A 108 -6.10 0.53 -4.30
CA GLU A 108 -7.07 -0.56 -4.40
C GLU A 108 -6.85 -1.34 -5.70
N ASN A 109 -7.13 -2.65 -5.67
CA ASN A 109 -6.98 -3.51 -6.83
C ASN A 109 -8.18 -3.36 -7.79
N GLN A 110 -7.95 -3.56 -9.09
CA GLN A 110 -9.04 -3.63 -10.07
C GLN A 110 -9.72 -5.00 -10.05
N ASN A 111 -11.05 -5.03 -10.09
CA ASN A 111 -11.86 -6.26 -10.09
C ASN A 111 -11.51 -7.24 -11.22
N SER A 112 -11.03 -6.70 -12.35
CA SER A 112 -10.62 -7.45 -13.54
C SER A 112 -9.42 -8.39 -13.31
N LEU A 113 -8.66 -8.20 -12.23
CA LEU A 113 -7.53 -9.06 -11.87
C LEU A 113 -7.96 -10.35 -11.14
N TYR A 114 -9.26 -10.50 -10.85
CA TYR A 114 -9.85 -11.66 -10.17
C TYR A 114 -10.99 -12.33 -10.96
N PRO A 115 -10.80 -12.64 -12.26
CA PRO A 115 -11.90 -13.12 -13.12
C PRO A 115 -12.51 -14.46 -12.65
N GLU A 116 -11.75 -15.29 -11.93
CA GLU A 116 -12.18 -16.61 -11.46
C GLU A 116 -12.43 -16.71 -9.94
N SER A 117 -12.32 -15.60 -9.20
CA SER A 117 -12.59 -15.69 -7.76
C SER A 117 -14.09 -15.93 -7.54
N LYS A 118 -14.46 -16.99 -6.82
CA LYS A 118 -15.86 -17.33 -6.46
C LYS A 118 -16.56 -16.27 -5.59
N LEU A 119 -15.88 -15.15 -5.32
CA LEU A 119 -16.39 -14.01 -4.58
C LEU A 119 -17.21 -13.12 -5.53
N LYS A 120 -18.48 -13.48 -5.73
CA LYS A 120 -19.46 -12.64 -6.47
C LYS A 120 -19.58 -11.28 -5.80
N LEU A 121 -19.19 -10.19 -6.46
CA LEU A 121 -19.31 -8.84 -5.88
C LEU A 121 -19.77 -7.79 -6.88
N GLN A 122 -20.69 -6.94 -6.40
CA GLN A 122 -21.30 -5.80 -7.08
C GLN A 122 -20.37 -4.58 -7.04
N PHE A 123 -20.43 -3.77 -8.10
CA PHE A 123 -19.56 -2.61 -8.34
C PHE A 123 -20.00 -1.38 -7.54
N ASN A 124 -19.03 -0.56 -7.13
CA ASN A 124 -19.23 0.85 -6.86
C ASN A 124 -18.12 1.63 -7.58
N THR A 125 -18.48 2.40 -8.60
CA THR A 125 -17.60 2.98 -9.65
C THR A 125 -16.84 4.23 -9.22
N ASP A 126 -16.68 4.49 -7.92
CA ASP A 126 -16.32 5.81 -7.39
C ASP A 126 -14.93 5.91 -6.72
N ILE A 127 -14.01 4.97 -6.98
CA ILE A 127 -12.73 4.81 -6.24
C ILE A 127 -11.60 5.71 -6.78
N TRP A 128 -11.91 6.97 -7.04
CA TRP A 128 -10.92 8.06 -7.08
C TRP A 128 -11.45 9.26 -6.31
N LYS A 129 -11.89 9.04 -5.06
CA LYS A 129 -12.31 10.12 -4.17
C LYS A 129 -11.37 10.20 -2.96
N LYS A 130 -10.56 11.27 -2.97
CA LYS A 130 -9.78 11.88 -1.89
C LYS A 130 -8.43 11.24 -1.51
N ILE A 131 -7.37 11.88 -2.02
CA ILE A 131 -6.15 12.14 -1.24
C ILE A 131 -6.56 13.18 -0.16
N ILE A 132 -6.51 12.82 1.12
CA ILE A 132 -6.59 13.77 2.26
C ILE A 132 -5.19 13.86 2.85
#